data_AF-A0A9E6AGF1-F1
#
_entry.id   AF-A0A9E6AGF1-F1
#
_cell.length_a   1.000
_cell.length_b   1.000
_cell.length_c   1.000
_cell.angle_alpha   90.00
_cell.angle_beta   90.00
_cell.angle_gamma   90.00
#
_symmetry.space_group_name_H-M   'P 1'
#
loop_
_entity.id
_entity.type
_entity.pdbx_description
1 polymer ?
#
loop_
_entity_poly.entity_id
_entity_poly.type
_entity_poly.pdbx_seq_one_letter_code
_entity_poly.pdbx_strand_id
1 'polypeptide(L)'
;MRYVSTRGTAPELPFHEAMLTGLARDGGLYVPAEVPTLSADEIRDLAGQPYEEIAFRVMRPFLGDSFTDEEFREDIATAYAGFAHPARAPLKQLAPNQFLAELFHGPTLAFKDFAMQIIGRLFQRELTRRGNRITIV
;
A
#
# COMPACT_ATOMS: atom_id res chain seq x y z
N MET A 1 -12.84 0.52 -8.18
CA MET A 1 -11.51 0.45 -8.81
C MET A 1 -11.32 -0.90 -9.48
N ARG A 2 -10.81 -0.92 -10.72
CA ARG A 2 -10.48 -2.13 -11.50
C ARG A 2 -9.00 -2.12 -11.87
N TYR A 3 -8.43 -3.31 -12.03
CA TYR A 3 -7.05 -3.53 -12.42
C TYR A 3 -6.99 -4.30 -13.74
N VAL A 4 -6.19 -3.79 -14.66
CA VAL A 4 -5.98 -4.34 -16.01
C VAL A 4 -4.57 -4.91 -16.12
N SER A 5 -4.37 -5.93 -16.96
CA SER A 5 -3.00 -6.36 -17.29
C SER A 5 -2.36 -5.37 -18.24
N THR A 6 -1.08 -5.09 -18.01
CA THR A 6 -0.19 -4.35 -18.92
C THR A 6 -0.05 -5.01 -20.31
N ARG A 7 -0.45 -6.27 -20.49
CA ARG A 7 -0.50 -6.96 -21.79
C ARG A 7 -1.91 -7.07 -22.38
N GLY A 8 -2.93 -6.58 -21.67
CA GLY A 8 -4.28 -6.35 -22.19
C GLY A 8 -5.13 -7.59 -22.48
N THR A 9 -4.65 -8.81 -22.18
CA THR A 9 -5.38 -10.05 -22.52
C THR A 9 -5.83 -10.84 -21.29
N ALA A 10 -5.37 -10.47 -20.09
CA ALA A 10 -5.93 -11.00 -18.85
C ALA A 10 -7.26 -10.32 -18.46
N PRO A 11 -8.14 -11.01 -17.72
CA PRO A 11 -9.36 -10.42 -17.18
C PRO A 11 -9.07 -9.21 -16.30
N GLU A 12 -9.95 -8.23 -16.33
CA GLU A 12 -9.92 -7.18 -15.31
C GLU A 12 -10.27 -7.76 -13.95
N LEU A 13 -9.59 -7.30 -12.89
CA LEU A 13 -9.80 -7.77 -11.53
C LEU A 13 -10.07 -6.60 -10.56
N PRO A 14 -10.84 -6.81 -9.48
CA PRO A 14 -10.81 -5.89 -8.34
C PRO A 14 -9.47 -5.98 -7.61
N PHE A 15 -9.13 -4.97 -6.78
CA PHE A 15 -7.84 -4.88 -6.09
C PHE A 15 -7.49 -6.16 -5.32
N HIS A 16 -8.40 -6.69 -4.51
CA HIS A 16 -8.13 -7.87 -3.68
C HIS A 16 -7.80 -9.13 -4.51
N GLU A 17 -8.38 -9.28 -5.71
CA GLU A 17 -8.04 -10.40 -6.60
C GLU A 17 -6.73 -10.15 -7.34
N ALA A 18 -6.48 -8.93 -7.80
CA ALA A 18 -5.20 -8.57 -8.41
C ALA A 18 -4.03 -8.79 -7.45
N MET A 19 -4.21 -8.39 -6.18
CA MET A 19 -3.25 -8.60 -5.09
C MET A 19 -2.95 -10.09 -4.87
N LEU A 20 -3.96 -10.96 -4.80
CA LEU A 20 -3.76 -12.40 -4.59
C LEU A 20 -3.24 -13.13 -5.83
N THR A 21 -3.53 -12.62 -7.03
CA THR A 21 -3.07 -13.23 -8.29
C THR A 21 -1.58 -12.98 -8.52
N GLY A 22 -1.07 -11.82 -8.12
CA GLY A 22 0.32 -11.42 -8.37
C GLY A 22 0.56 -11.15 -9.85
N LEU A 23 1.06 -12.16 -10.59
CA LEU A 23 1.31 -12.05 -12.03
C LEU A 23 0.02 -12.35 -12.83
N ALA A 24 -0.32 -11.48 -13.79
CA ALA A 24 -1.48 -11.70 -14.64
C ALA A 24 -1.32 -12.96 -15.49
N ARG A 25 -2.44 -13.58 -15.90
CA ARG A 25 -2.45 -14.85 -16.65
C ARG A 25 -1.73 -14.78 -18.01
N ASP A 26 -1.62 -13.58 -18.57
CA ASP A 26 -0.91 -13.29 -19.82
C ASP A 26 0.58 -12.97 -19.59
N GLY A 27 1.08 -13.12 -18.36
CA GLY A 27 2.45 -12.79 -17.95
C GLY A 27 2.70 -11.29 -17.78
N GLY A 28 1.64 -10.46 -17.83
CA GLY A 28 1.72 -9.04 -17.52
C GLY A 28 1.62 -8.75 -16.02
N LEU A 29 1.80 -7.48 -15.67
CA LEU A 29 1.52 -6.95 -14.34
C LEU A 29 0.14 -6.29 -14.31
N TYR A 30 -0.58 -6.46 -13.21
CA TYR A 30 -1.80 -5.71 -12.95
C TYR A 30 -1.49 -4.28 -12.54
N VAL A 31 -2.14 -3.32 -13.20
CA VAL A 31 -2.10 -1.89 -12.90
C VAL A 31 -3.52 -1.36 -12.80
N PRO A 32 -3.79 -0.29 -12.03
CA PRO A 32 -5.13 0.27 -11.98
C PRO A 32 -5.54 0.77 -13.37
N ALA A 33 -6.80 0.52 -13.76
CA ALA A 33 -7.33 0.94 -15.07
C ALA A 33 -7.28 2.48 -15.24
N GLU A 34 -7.40 3.20 -14.13
CA GLU A 34 -7.25 4.65 -14.04
C GLU A 34 -6.40 4.98 -12.82
N VAL A 35 -5.51 5.98 -12.94
CA VAL A 35 -4.70 6.45 -11.82
C VAL A 35 -5.50 7.51 -11.06
N PRO A 36 -5.89 7.28 -9.78
CA PRO A 36 -6.54 8.29 -8.97
C PRO A 36 -5.68 9.54 -8.82
N THR A 37 -6.32 10.71 -8.87
CA THR A 37 -5.66 12.01 -8.72
C THR A 37 -6.09 12.67 -7.42
N LEU A 38 -5.14 13.31 -6.73
CA LEU A 38 -5.42 14.23 -5.63
C LEU A 38 -5.35 15.68 -6.15
N SER A 39 -6.34 16.48 -5.80
CA SER A 39 -6.35 17.92 -6.03
C SER A 39 -5.28 18.62 -5.19
N ALA A 40 -4.96 19.86 -5.56
CA ALA A 40 -4.00 20.67 -4.82
C ALA A 40 -4.43 20.95 -3.38
N ASP A 41 -5.74 21.08 -3.12
CA ASP A 41 -6.29 21.21 -1.77
C ASP A 41 -6.12 19.92 -0.97
N GLU A 42 -6.46 18.78 -1.56
CA GLU A 42 -6.27 17.48 -0.88
C GLU A 42 -4.81 17.22 -0.52
N ILE A 43 -3.87 17.61 -1.39
CA ILE A 43 -2.42 17.51 -1.12
C ILE A 43 -2.02 18.45 0.01
N ARG A 44 -2.52 19.69 0.04
CA ARG A 44 -2.26 20.63 1.15
C ARG A 44 -2.75 20.07 2.48
N ASP A 45 -3.92 19.44 2.48
CA ASP A 45 -4.51 18.84 3.69
C ASP A 45 -3.74 17.63 4.24
N LEU A 46 -2.78 17.08 3.48
CA LEU A 46 -1.87 16.04 3.99
C LEU A 46 -0.79 16.62 4.91
N ALA A 47 -0.51 17.93 4.83
CA ALA A 47 0.53 18.55 5.63
C ALA A 47 0.20 18.45 7.13
N GLY A 48 1.15 17.93 7.92
CA GLY A 48 0.99 17.76 9.37
C GLY A 48 0.20 16.52 9.79
N GLN A 49 -0.33 15.73 8.85
CA GLN A 49 -1.01 14.48 9.17
C GLN A 49 -0.01 13.38 9.57
N PRO A 50 -0.38 12.45 10.46
CA PRO A 50 0.41 11.25 10.73
C PRO A 50 0.64 10.40 9.47
N TYR A 51 1.72 9.62 9.45
CA TYR A 51 2.08 8.76 8.31
C TYR A 51 0.94 7.81 7.94
N GLU A 52 0.28 7.25 8.94
CA GLU A 52 -0.83 6.31 8.80
C GLU A 52 -2.04 6.95 8.11
N GLU A 53 -2.37 8.21 8.44
CA GLU A 53 -3.47 8.94 7.80
C GLU A 53 -3.14 9.29 6.34
N ILE A 54 -1.90 9.71 6.07
CA ILE A 54 -1.44 9.96 4.70
C ILE A 54 -1.49 8.65 3.88
N ALA A 55 -1.01 7.54 4.44
CA ALA A 55 -1.07 6.24 3.79
C ALA A 55 -2.52 5.83 3.48
N PHE A 56 -3.45 6.03 4.42
CA PHE A 56 -4.86 5.78 4.19
C PHE A 56 -5.39 6.62 3.03
N ARG A 57 -5.25 7.94 3.07
CA ARG A 57 -5.79 8.86 2.04
C ARG A 57 -5.21 8.60 0.65
N VAL A 58 -3.91 8.30 0.55
CA VAL A 58 -3.24 8.04 -0.72
C VAL A 58 -3.63 6.67 -1.30
N MET A 59 -3.69 5.63 -0.47
CA MET A 59 -3.93 4.27 -0.95
C MET A 59 -5.42 3.97 -1.13
N ARG A 60 -6.31 4.56 -0.33
CA ARG A 60 -7.75 4.23 -0.31
C ARG A 60 -8.44 4.25 -1.69
N PRO A 61 -8.17 5.21 -2.58
CA PRO A 61 -8.78 5.22 -3.93
C PRO A 61 -8.40 4.00 -4.79
N PHE A 62 -7.22 3.42 -4.56
CA PHE A 62 -6.74 2.24 -5.28
C PHE A 62 -7.45 0.94 -4.84
N LEU A 63 -7.96 0.87 -3.61
CA LEU A 63 -8.56 -0.35 -3.06
C LEU A 63 -9.98 -0.62 -3.58
N GLY A 64 -10.68 0.40 -4.11
CA GLY A 64 -12.09 0.29 -4.50
C GLY A 64 -12.95 -0.19 -3.32
N ASP A 65 -13.81 -1.17 -3.55
CA ASP A 65 -14.70 -1.74 -2.52
C ASP A 65 -14.12 -3.01 -1.85
N SER A 66 -12.81 -3.25 -2.00
CA SER A 66 -12.18 -4.48 -1.51
C SER A 66 -12.12 -4.58 0.01
N PHE A 67 -12.05 -3.44 0.70
CA PHE A 67 -11.95 -3.34 2.15
C PHE A 67 -12.78 -2.15 2.61
N THR A 68 -13.42 -2.28 3.78
CA THR A 68 -14.03 -1.12 4.41
C THR A 68 -12.95 -0.18 4.94
N ASP A 69 -13.32 1.08 5.13
CA ASP A 69 -12.39 2.09 5.66
C ASP A 69 -11.86 1.71 7.04
N GLU A 70 -12.70 1.12 7.90
CA GLU A 70 -12.33 0.68 9.24
C GLU A 70 -11.25 -0.41 9.20
N GLU A 71 -11.48 -1.44 8.40
CA GLU A 71 -10.55 -2.57 8.25
C GLU A 71 -9.21 -2.12 7.67
N PHE A 72 -9.25 -1.19 6.70
CA PHE A 72 -8.03 -0.69 6.10
C PHE A 72 -7.22 0.19 7.06
N ARG A 73 -7.89 1.03 7.86
CA ARG A 73 -7.23 1.80 8.92
C ARG A 73 -6.59 0.89 9.98
N GLU A 74 -7.29 -0.17 10.39
CA GLU A 74 -6.74 -1.17 11.32
C GLU A 74 -5.48 -1.84 10.77
N ASP A 75 -5.49 -2.21 9.48
CA ASP A 75 -4.34 -2.84 8.83
C ASP A 75 -3.15 -1.91 8.70
N ILE A 76 -3.38 -0.63 8.35
CA ILE A 76 -2.34 0.41 8.32
C ILE A 76 -1.72 0.61 9.71
N ALA A 77 -2.57 0.80 10.74
CA ALA A 77 -2.11 1.02 12.10
C ALA A 77 -1.24 -0.16 12.58
N THR A 78 -1.67 -1.39 12.28
CA THR A 78 -0.92 -2.59 12.64
C THR A 78 0.38 -2.73 11.85
N ALA A 79 0.35 -2.47 10.53
CA ALA A 79 1.52 -2.62 9.65
C ALA A 79 2.67 -1.69 10.05
N TYR A 80 2.37 -0.46 10.50
CA TYR A 80 3.39 0.54 10.83
C TYR A 80 3.70 0.66 12.33
N ALA A 81 2.98 -0.06 13.21
CA ALA A 81 3.25 -0.05 14.65
C ALA A 81 4.67 -0.51 15.02
N GLY A 82 5.26 -1.42 14.24
CA GLY A 82 6.61 -1.97 14.47
C GLY A 82 7.77 -1.08 14.04
N PHE A 83 7.51 0.11 13.50
CA PHE A 83 8.56 1.03 13.07
C PHE A 83 9.11 1.83 14.26
N ALA A 84 10.44 1.81 14.41
CA ALA A 84 11.14 2.40 15.55
C ALA A 84 11.14 3.93 15.56
N HIS A 85 10.80 4.57 14.44
CA HIS A 85 10.73 6.03 14.32
C HIS A 85 9.28 6.52 14.28
N PRO A 86 8.89 7.57 15.04
CA PRO A 86 7.51 8.08 15.08
C PRO A 86 7.01 8.57 13.73
N ALA A 87 7.87 9.19 12.92
CA ALA A 87 7.53 9.63 11.57
C ALA A 87 7.49 8.49 10.51
N ARG A 88 7.87 7.26 10.89
CA ARG A 88 8.09 6.08 10.01
C ARG A 88 9.20 6.25 8.96
N ALA A 89 9.13 7.30 8.16
CA ALA A 89 10.06 7.68 7.10
C ALA A 89 10.59 9.13 7.30
N PRO A 90 11.43 9.40 8.30
CA PRO A 90 11.94 10.75 8.54
C PRO A 90 12.84 11.24 7.41
N LEU A 91 12.88 12.56 7.24
CA LEU A 91 13.85 13.25 6.37
C LEU A 91 15.03 13.75 7.20
N LYS A 92 16.24 13.37 6.79
CA LYS A 92 17.49 13.88 7.35
C LYS A 92 18.16 14.83 6.38
N GLN A 93 18.33 16.09 6.77
CA GLN A 93 19.05 17.05 5.94
C GLN A 93 20.55 16.71 5.92
N LEU A 94 21.15 16.68 4.73
CA LEU A 94 22.58 16.40 4.54
C LEU A 94 23.36 17.65 4.10
N ALA A 95 22.72 18.52 3.33
CA ALA A 95 23.27 19.78 2.82
C ALA A 95 22.14 20.78 2.48
N PRO A 96 22.45 22.02 2.06
CA PRO A 96 21.43 22.93 1.55
C PRO A 96 20.63 22.26 0.41
N ASN A 97 19.30 22.19 0.57
CA ASN A 97 18.39 21.55 -0.37
C ASN A 97 18.70 20.07 -0.70
N GLN A 98 19.35 19.34 0.22
CA GLN A 98 19.63 17.91 0.08
C GLN A 98 19.16 17.14 1.31
N PHE A 99 18.27 16.17 1.10
CA PHE A 99 17.66 15.38 2.15
C PHE A 99 17.74 13.88 1.83
N LEU A 100 17.92 13.09 2.87
CA LEU A 100 17.80 11.64 2.86
C LEU A 100 16.45 11.24 3.46
N ALA A 101 15.65 10.49 2.70
CA ALA A 101 14.49 9.78 3.25
C ALA A 101 14.96 8.46 3.87
N GLU A 102 14.91 8.37 5.19
CA GLU A 102 15.33 7.17 5.92
C GLU A 102 14.21 6.14 5.92
N LEU A 103 14.28 5.19 4.97
CA LEU A 103 13.30 4.12 4.81
C LEU A 103 13.75 2.81 5.49
N PHE A 104 14.50 2.89 6.59
CA PHE A 104 15.12 1.73 7.24
C PHE A 104 14.78 1.61 8.73
N HIS A 105 13.72 2.28 9.19
CA HIS A 105 13.27 2.21 10.58
C HIS A 105 12.24 1.10 10.84
N GLY A 106 12.02 0.23 9.86
CA GLY A 106 11.17 -0.96 9.98
C GLY A 106 11.91 -2.16 10.59
N PRO A 107 11.19 -3.28 10.81
CA PRO A 107 11.69 -4.44 11.54
C PRO A 107 12.90 -5.14 10.88
N THR A 108 13.12 -4.97 9.57
CA THR A 108 14.26 -5.58 8.85
C THR A 108 15.32 -4.57 8.45
N LEU A 109 15.19 -3.32 8.90
CA LEU A 109 16.10 -2.21 8.61
C LEU A 109 16.24 -1.92 7.11
N ALA A 110 15.18 -2.14 6.33
CA ALA A 110 15.19 -1.93 4.89
C ALA A 110 13.85 -1.41 4.37
N PHE A 111 13.90 -0.68 3.25
CA PHE A 111 12.72 -0.05 2.65
C PHE A 111 11.59 -1.02 2.29
N LYS A 112 11.90 -2.31 2.11
CA LYS A 112 10.92 -3.35 1.81
C LYS A 112 9.86 -3.49 2.91
N ASP A 113 10.20 -3.11 4.14
CA ASP A 113 9.27 -3.14 5.28
C ASP A 113 7.99 -2.34 5.01
N PHE A 114 8.08 -1.19 4.34
CA PHE A 114 6.89 -0.35 4.08
C PHE A 114 5.83 -1.08 3.25
N ALA A 115 6.24 -1.80 2.20
CA ALA A 115 5.33 -2.55 1.36
C ALA A 115 4.96 -3.90 2.00
N MET A 116 5.94 -4.64 2.52
CA MET A 116 5.73 -6.00 2.99
C MET A 116 4.85 -6.07 4.24
N GLN A 117 4.97 -5.10 5.16
CA GLN A 117 4.12 -5.08 6.36
C GLN A 117 2.64 -4.91 6.01
N ILE A 118 2.30 -3.97 5.12
CA ILE A 118 0.88 -3.76 4.73
C ILE A 118 0.35 -4.87 3.82
N ILE A 119 1.15 -5.36 2.86
CA ILE A 119 0.75 -6.45 1.98
C ILE A 119 0.44 -7.71 2.80
N GLY A 120 1.26 -8.04 3.80
CA GLY A 120 1.02 -9.18 4.68
C GLY A 120 -0.33 -9.10 5.41
N ARG A 121 -0.69 -7.91 5.91
CA ARG A 121 -1.98 -7.66 6.57
C ARG A 121 -3.16 -7.84 5.61
N LEU A 122 -3.09 -7.23 4.44
CA LEU A 122 -4.16 -7.30 3.44
C LEU A 122 -4.35 -8.74 2.91
N PHE A 123 -3.27 -9.47 2.68
CA PHE A 123 -3.31 -10.89 2.33
C PHE A 123 -3.99 -11.70 3.42
N GLN A 124 -3.56 -11.53 4.67
CA GLN A 124 -4.12 -12.26 5.80
C GLN A 124 -5.62 -12.00 5.92
N ARG A 125 -6.06 -10.73 5.85
CA ARG A 125 -7.48 -10.37 5.94
C ARG A 125 -8.30 -11.03 4.84
N GLU A 126 -7.87 -10.92 3.59
CA GLU A 126 -8.61 -11.47 2.46
C GLU A 126 -8.65 -13.01 2.49
N LEU A 127 -7.55 -13.66 2.86
CA LEU A 127 -7.50 -15.12 3.00
C LEU A 127 -8.39 -15.60 4.14
N THR A 128 -8.41 -14.91 5.29
CA THR A 128 -9.29 -15.22 6.41
C THR A 128 -10.76 -15.09 6.01
N ARG A 129 -11.17 -14.02 5.32
CA ARG A 129 -12.55 -13.86 4.82
C ARG A 129 -12.99 -15.00 3.90
N ARG A 130 -12.07 -15.50 3.06
CA ARG A 130 -12.34 -16.60 2.12
C ARG A 130 -12.26 -17.99 2.77
N GLY A 131 -11.80 -18.09 4.01
CA GLY A 131 -11.48 -19.39 4.63
C GLY A 131 -10.31 -20.12 3.94
N ASN A 132 -9.46 -19.39 3.22
CA ASN A 132 -8.36 -19.93 2.44
C ASN A 132 -7.01 -19.77 3.17
N ARG A 133 -6.00 -20.50 2.68
CA ARG A 133 -4.62 -20.39 3.15
C ARG A 133 -3.69 -20.26 1.93
N ILE A 134 -2.56 -19.60 2.13
CA ILE A 134 -1.48 -19.52 1.14
C ILE A 134 -0.18 -20.01 1.77
N THR A 135 0.64 -20.69 0.98
CA THR A 135 2.04 -20.98 1.33
C THR A 135 2.91 -20.08 0.48
N ILE A 136 3.67 -19.19 1.13
CA ILE A 136 4.64 -18.32 0.47
C ILE A 136 5.97 -19.07 0.48
N VAL A 137 6.57 -19.26 -0.69
CA VAL A 137 7.87 -19.92 -0.89
C VAL A 137 8.93 -18.95 -1.38
#